data_AF-A0A176RZB9-F1
#
_entry.id   AF-A0A176RZB9-F1
#
_cell.length_a   1.000
_cell.length_b   1.000
_cell.length_c   1.000
_cell.angle_alpha   90.00
_cell.angle_beta   90.00
_cell.angle_gamma   90.00
#
_symmetry.space_group_name_H-M   'P 1'
#
loop_
_entity.id
_entity.type
_entity.pdbx_description
1 polymer ?
#
loop_
_entity_poly.entity_id
_entity_poly.type
_entity_poly.pdbx_seq_one_letter_code
_entity_poly.pdbx_strand_id
1 'polypeptide(L)'
;IKSGRAEVWVLEEFEDEPEKMRELGPNDSFGEQALLADSRRSATVRMLEDGKLLALEKADFMKIFSQTMVREVDTNVAKAMIDSGYQLIDVRFEEEYDELHIPEATLIPLNVFREGMVNLAKDKQYVIHCRSGKRSRVAALLMSQQGYEAVSMQGGIIKWPFEKKGLSVRNGPLPNRYRYSNPK
;
A
#
# COMPACT_ATOMS: atom_id res chain seq x y z
N ILE A 1 -18.66 5.28 2.98
CA ILE A 1 -20.00 5.01 3.53
C ILE A 1 -20.69 6.34 3.79
N LYS A 2 -21.87 6.57 3.21
CA LYS A 2 -22.65 7.79 3.45
C LYS A 2 -23.44 7.72 4.75
N SER A 3 -23.97 6.55 5.08
CA SER A 3 -24.65 6.25 6.36
C SER A 3 -24.65 4.76 6.63
N GLY A 4 -24.82 4.36 7.90
CA GLY A 4 -24.79 2.97 8.36
C GLY A 4 -23.40 2.52 8.81
N ARG A 5 -23.30 1.26 9.23
CA ARG A 5 -22.05 0.59 9.63
C ARG A 5 -21.84 -0.71 8.86
N ALA A 6 -20.58 -1.06 8.67
CA ALA A 6 -20.19 -2.30 8.02
C ALA A 6 -18.99 -2.93 8.73
N GLU A 7 -18.79 -4.22 8.50
CA GLU A 7 -17.60 -4.96 8.91
C GLU A 7 -16.87 -5.49 7.68
N VAL A 8 -15.54 -5.50 7.77
CA VAL A 8 -14.63 -5.97 6.74
C VAL A 8 -13.99 -7.27 7.22
N TRP A 9 -14.14 -8.31 6.42
CA TRP A 9 -13.56 -9.62 6.65
C TRP A 9 -12.57 -9.93 5.54
N VAL A 10 -11.41 -10.44 5.90
CA VAL A 10 -10.36 -10.84 4.93
C VAL A 10 -10.11 -12.33 5.14
N LEU A 11 -9.95 -13.06 4.04
CA LEU A 11 -9.45 -14.43 4.06
C LEU A 11 -8.03 -14.39 3.52
N GLU A 12 -7.05 -14.69 4.35
CA GLU A 12 -5.66 -14.78 3.92
C GLU A 12 -5.37 -16.10 3.18
N GLU A 13 -4.38 -16.11 2.29
CA GLU A 13 -4.10 -17.26 1.40
C GLU A 13 -3.73 -18.56 2.15
N PHE A 14 -3.39 -18.47 3.43
CA PHE A 14 -2.97 -19.60 4.26
C PHE A 14 -3.88 -19.85 5.47
N GLU A 15 -5.01 -19.15 5.53
CA GLU A 15 -6.01 -19.32 6.59
C GLU A 15 -7.27 -19.98 6.04
N ASP A 16 -7.85 -20.88 6.83
CA ASP A 16 -9.08 -21.58 6.47
C ASP A 16 -10.33 -20.78 6.84
N GLU A 17 -10.21 -19.81 7.76
CA GLU A 17 -11.32 -19.01 8.27
C GLU A 17 -11.08 -17.51 8.04
N PRO A 18 -12.09 -16.75 7.58
CA PRO A 18 -11.95 -15.32 7.40
C PRO A 18 -11.94 -14.59 8.75
N GLU A 19 -11.00 -13.67 8.91
CA GLU A 19 -10.88 -12.83 10.11
C GLU A 19 -11.53 -11.46 9.93
N LYS A 20 -12.08 -10.92 11.04
CA LYS A 20 -12.63 -9.57 11.07
C LYS A 20 -11.48 -8.56 11.17
N MET A 21 -11.24 -7.86 10.08
CA MET A 21 -10.17 -6.88 9.99
C MET A 21 -10.53 -5.56 10.67
N ARG A 22 -11.72 -5.02 10.41
CA ARG A 22 -12.18 -3.72 10.94
C ARG A 22 -13.68 -3.51 10.81
N GLU A 23 -14.18 -2.53 11.57
CA GLU A 23 -15.48 -1.92 11.32
C GLU A 23 -15.33 -0.61 10.54
N LEU A 24 -16.38 -0.26 9.79
CA LEU A 24 -16.49 0.94 8.98
C LEU A 24 -17.76 1.70 9.37
N GLY A 25 -17.65 3.02 9.48
CA GLY A 25 -18.75 3.94 9.73
C GLY A 25 -18.86 5.04 8.66
N PRO A 26 -19.69 6.06 8.90
CA PRO A 26 -19.82 7.20 8.01
C PRO A 26 -18.46 7.83 7.68
N ASN A 27 -18.26 8.16 6.40
CA ASN A 27 -17.03 8.67 5.78
C ASN A 27 -15.91 7.65 5.54
N ASP A 28 -16.00 6.40 6.01
CA ASP A 28 -14.99 5.39 5.68
C ASP A 28 -15.10 4.89 4.23
N SER A 29 -13.97 4.53 3.62
CA SER A 29 -13.88 3.93 2.28
C SER A 29 -13.48 2.45 2.34
N PHE A 30 -13.80 1.71 1.28
CA PHE A 30 -13.31 0.35 1.07
C PHE A 30 -13.22 0.01 -0.42
N GLY A 31 -12.39 -0.98 -0.76
CA GLY A 31 -12.21 -1.49 -2.13
C GLY A 31 -11.16 -0.76 -2.97
N GLU A 32 -10.62 0.36 -2.50
CA GLU A 32 -9.56 1.13 -3.14
C GLU A 32 -8.27 0.31 -3.31
N GLN A 33 -7.97 -0.59 -2.37
CA GLN A 33 -6.73 -1.36 -2.39
C GLN A 33 -6.64 -2.27 -3.61
N ALA A 34 -7.73 -2.96 -3.97
CA ALA A 34 -7.76 -3.80 -5.15
C ALA A 34 -7.56 -2.98 -6.44
N LEU A 35 -8.11 -1.76 -6.48
CA LEU A 35 -7.93 -0.85 -7.62
C LEU A 35 -6.47 -0.39 -7.75
N LEU A 36 -5.82 -0.10 -6.63
CA LEU A 36 -4.47 0.44 -6.57
C LEU A 36 -3.37 -0.62 -6.74
N ALA A 37 -3.56 -1.79 -6.14
CA ALA A 37 -2.67 -2.93 -6.26
C ALA A 37 -2.87 -3.70 -7.57
N ASP A 38 -3.95 -3.41 -8.32
CA ASP A 38 -4.38 -4.15 -9.51
C ASP A 38 -4.58 -5.65 -9.22
N SER A 39 -5.10 -5.94 -8.03
CA SER A 39 -5.37 -7.28 -7.53
C SER A 39 -6.87 -7.57 -7.53
N ARG A 40 -7.25 -8.84 -7.34
CA ARG A 40 -8.64 -9.19 -7.06
C ARG A 40 -9.03 -8.70 -5.67
N ARG A 41 -10.30 -8.33 -5.50
CA ARG A 41 -10.87 -8.01 -4.19
C ARG A 41 -10.71 -9.24 -3.27
N SER A 42 -9.97 -9.07 -2.18
CA SER A 42 -9.72 -10.10 -1.16
C SER A 42 -10.55 -9.92 0.12
N ALA A 43 -11.24 -8.78 0.25
CA ALA A 43 -12.07 -8.48 1.41
C ALA A 43 -13.57 -8.61 1.11
N THR A 44 -14.30 -9.23 2.04
CA THR A 44 -15.76 -9.25 2.10
C THR A 44 -16.24 -8.13 3.02
N VAL A 45 -17.13 -7.27 2.54
CA VAL A 45 -17.74 -6.20 3.35
C VAL A 45 -19.20 -6.53 3.57
N ARG A 46 -19.64 -6.58 4.84
CA ARG A 46 -21.04 -6.84 5.22
C ARG A 46 -21.57 -5.63 5.97
N MET A 47 -22.73 -5.14 5.54
CA MET A 47 -23.45 -4.10 6.29
C MET A 47 -24.01 -4.72 7.58
N LEU A 48 -23.79 -4.04 8.70
CA LEU A 48 -24.34 -4.44 10.01
C LEU A 48 -25.75 -3.88 10.23
N GLU A 49 -26.13 -2.87 9.46
CA GLU A 49 -27.40 -2.16 9.52
C GLU A 49 -27.72 -1.53 8.16
N ASP A 50 -28.96 -1.05 7.98
CA ASP A 50 -29.36 -0.32 6.78
C ASP A 50 -28.43 0.89 6.55
N GLY A 51 -27.86 0.96 5.35
CA GLY A 51 -26.90 2.01 5.03
C GLY A 51 -26.92 2.43 3.58
N LYS A 52 -26.20 3.52 3.31
CA LYS A 52 -26.05 4.08 1.97
C LYS A 52 -24.58 4.16 1.62
N LEU A 53 -24.24 3.67 0.44
CA LEU A 53 -22.90 3.74 -0.12
C LEU A 53 -22.86 4.74 -1.26
N LEU A 54 -21.73 5.45 -1.35
CA LEU A 54 -21.33 6.12 -2.58
C LEU A 54 -20.42 5.14 -3.31
N ALA A 55 -20.65 4.95 -4.60
CA ALA A 55 -19.83 4.10 -5.45
C ALA A 55 -19.07 4.96 -6.45
N LEU A 56 -17.85 4.56 -6.76
CA LEU A 56 -17.00 5.19 -7.76
C LEU A 56 -16.44 4.10 -8.66
N GLU A 57 -16.57 4.28 -9.97
CA GLU A 57 -16.04 3.34 -10.95
C GLU A 57 -14.51 3.35 -10.98
N LYS A 58 -13.88 2.23 -11.36
CA LYS A 58 -12.41 2.12 -11.44
C LYS A 58 -11.81 3.23 -12.31
N ALA A 59 -12.41 3.50 -13.47
CA ALA A 59 -11.92 4.52 -14.40
C ALA A 59 -11.95 5.93 -13.79
N ASP A 60 -13.06 6.29 -13.12
CA ASP A 60 -13.22 7.59 -12.49
C ASP A 60 -12.31 7.76 -11.28
N PHE A 61 -12.18 6.70 -10.46
CA PHE A 61 -11.21 6.65 -9.37
C PHE A 61 -9.80 6.92 -9.87
N MET A 62 -9.35 6.21 -10.91
CA MET A 62 -8.01 6.40 -11.48
C MET A 62 -7.81 7.78 -12.10
N LYS A 63 -8.86 8.38 -12.66
CA LYS A 63 -8.82 9.75 -13.21
C LYS A 63 -8.67 10.80 -12.10
N ILE A 64 -9.51 10.74 -11.06
CA ILE A 64 -9.42 11.65 -9.91
C ILE A 64 -8.06 11.50 -9.21
N PHE A 65 -7.62 10.25 -9.06
CA PHE A 65 -6.33 9.94 -8.47
C PHE A 65 -5.15 10.51 -9.27
N SER A 66 -5.18 10.41 -10.61
CA SER A 66 -4.10 10.92 -11.45
C SER A 66 -4.04 12.45 -11.49
N GLN A 67 -5.15 13.13 -11.20
CA GLN A 67 -5.25 14.59 -11.14
C GLN A 67 -4.71 15.20 -9.83
N THR A 68 -4.49 14.38 -8.79
CA THR A 68 -3.97 14.88 -7.52
C THR A 68 -2.44 14.89 -7.57
N MET A 69 -1.82 16.09 -7.52
CA MET A 69 -0.37 16.24 -7.63
C MET A 69 0.34 15.63 -6.43
N VAL A 70 0.82 14.40 -6.59
CA VAL A 70 1.78 13.76 -5.70
C VAL A 70 3.16 13.95 -6.31
N ARG A 71 4.12 14.43 -5.52
CA ARG A 71 5.50 14.50 -5.98
C ARG A 71 6.05 13.09 -6.15
N GLU A 72 6.43 12.75 -7.38
CA GLU A 72 7.04 11.47 -7.72
C GLU A 72 8.52 11.68 -8.06
N VAL A 73 9.36 10.71 -7.68
CA VAL A 73 10.79 10.68 -7.99
C VAL A 73 11.20 9.30 -8.50
N ASP A 74 12.20 9.22 -9.38
CA ASP A 74 12.76 7.94 -9.79
C ASP A 74 13.62 7.30 -8.69
N THR A 75 14.05 6.06 -8.91
CA THR A 75 14.81 5.28 -7.92
C THR A 75 16.18 5.87 -7.56
N ASN A 76 16.84 6.57 -8.48
CA ASN A 76 18.14 7.19 -8.22
C ASN A 76 17.97 8.44 -7.35
N VAL A 77 16.98 9.27 -7.66
CA VAL A 77 16.63 10.44 -6.86
C VAL A 77 16.14 10.02 -5.47
N ALA A 78 15.29 8.98 -5.40
CA ALA A 78 14.85 8.40 -4.14
C ALA A 78 16.04 7.93 -3.29
N LYS A 79 17.01 7.21 -3.88
CA LYS A 79 18.23 6.79 -3.18
C LYS A 79 19.01 7.98 -2.63
N ALA A 80 19.22 9.03 -3.43
CA ALA A 80 19.92 10.24 -2.98
C ALA A 80 19.18 10.95 -1.83
N MET A 81 17.84 10.97 -1.84
CA MET A 81 17.03 11.52 -0.75
C MET A 81 17.18 10.70 0.53
N ILE A 82 17.11 9.37 0.43
CA ILE A 82 17.31 8.46 1.57
C ILE A 82 18.69 8.67 2.18
N ASP A 83 19.74 8.74 1.34
CA ASP A 83 21.11 9.00 1.76
C ASP A 83 21.30 10.39 2.40
N SER A 84 20.41 11.33 2.08
CA SER A 84 20.37 12.67 2.68
C SER A 84 19.54 12.74 3.98
N GLY A 85 19.00 11.60 4.44
CA GLY A 85 18.28 11.49 5.71
C GLY A 85 16.75 11.36 5.61
N TYR A 86 16.19 11.20 4.40
CA TYR A 86 14.75 10.92 4.26
C TYR A 86 14.44 9.52 4.79
N GLN A 87 13.32 9.39 5.51
CA GLN A 87 12.87 8.08 5.99
C GLN A 87 12.19 7.31 4.87
N LEU A 88 12.61 6.06 4.68
CA LEU A 88 12.01 5.16 3.70
C LEU A 88 10.82 4.41 4.32
N ILE A 89 9.68 4.44 3.66
CA ILE A 89 8.47 3.69 4.06
C ILE A 89 8.09 2.69 2.97
N ASP A 90 7.93 1.43 3.35
CA ASP A 90 7.35 0.39 2.50
C ASP A 90 5.86 0.24 2.82
N VAL A 91 5.00 0.40 1.82
CA VAL A 91 3.54 0.27 1.98
C VAL A 91 2.96 -1.01 1.37
N ARG A 92 3.83 -2.01 1.16
CA ARG A 92 3.43 -3.36 0.76
C ARG A 92 2.85 -4.16 1.93
N PHE A 93 2.36 -5.36 1.65
CA PHE A 93 1.99 -6.31 2.69
C PHE A 93 3.23 -6.89 3.37
N GLU A 94 3.06 -7.47 4.56
CA GLU A 94 4.15 -7.98 5.39
C GLU A 94 4.90 -9.12 4.70
N GLU A 95 4.18 -10.01 4.00
CA GLU A 95 4.75 -11.14 3.29
C GLU A 95 5.64 -10.67 2.13
N GLU A 96 5.21 -9.63 1.40
CA GLU A 96 6.01 -9.01 0.33
C GLU A 96 7.30 -8.37 0.88
N TYR A 97 7.24 -7.81 2.09
CA TYR A 97 8.39 -7.20 2.75
C TYR A 97 9.38 -8.27 3.23
N ASP A 98 8.90 -9.32 3.88
CA ASP A 98 9.71 -10.43 4.37
C ASP A 98 10.40 -11.20 3.25
N GLU A 99 9.71 -11.40 2.11
CA GLU A 99 10.30 -12.03 0.92
C GLU A 99 11.49 -11.23 0.40
N LEU A 100 11.30 -9.90 0.23
CA LEU A 100 12.30 -8.98 -0.30
C LEU A 100 11.90 -7.51 -0.05
N HIS A 101 12.74 -6.74 0.64
CA HIS A 101 12.57 -5.31 0.93
C HIS A 101 13.85 -4.51 0.70
N ILE A 102 13.73 -3.18 0.70
CA ILE A 102 14.87 -2.26 0.69
C ILE A 102 15.36 -2.11 2.14
N PRO A 103 16.67 -2.22 2.42
CA PRO A 103 17.19 -2.02 3.77
C PRO A 103 16.74 -0.70 4.40
N GLU A 104 16.54 -0.70 5.72
CA GLU A 104 16.16 0.48 6.52
C GLU A 104 14.75 1.03 6.23
N ALA A 105 13.99 0.42 5.32
CA ALA A 105 12.58 0.73 5.12
C ALA A 105 11.76 0.40 6.38
N THR A 106 10.90 1.32 6.80
CA THR A 106 9.88 1.05 7.81
C THR A 106 8.64 0.52 7.11
N LEU A 107 8.19 -0.69 7.47
CA LEU A 107 6.96 -1.27 6.95
C LEU A 107 5.74 -0.61 7.60
N ILE A 108 4.88 0.00 6.77
CA ILE A 108 3.55 0.46 7.18
C ILE A 108 2.58 0.07 6.05
N PRO A 109 1.90 -1.09 6.14
CA PRO A 109 1.07 -1.60 5.06
C PRO A 109 -0.07 -0.64 4.67
N LEU A 110 -0.37 -0.52 3.37
CA LEU A 110 -1.35 0.46 2.88
C LEU A 110 -2.75 0.31 3.51
N ASN A 111 -3.15 -0.91 3.89
CA ASN A 111 -4.45 -1.25 4.49
C ASN A 111 -4.65 -0.62 5.87
N VAL A 112 -3.57 -0.43 6.62
CA VAL A 112 -3.58 0.14 7.97
C VAL A 112 -2.83 1.47 8.03
N PHE A 113 -2.55 2.06 6.86
CA PHE A 113 -1.65 3.20 6.74
C PHE A 113 -2.17 4.45 7.42
N ARG A 114 -3.50 4.68 7.41
CA ARG A 114 -4.10 5.84 8.09
C ARG A 114 -3.89 5.78 9.60
N GLU A 115 -4.02 4.61 10.20
CA GLU A 115 -3.77 4.44 11.63
C GLU A 115 -2.25 4.48 11.91
N GLY A 116 -1.44 3.81 11.08
CA GLY A 116 0.00 3.71 11.27
C GLY A 116 0.76 5.04 11.11
N MET A 117 0.35 5.89 10.17
CA MET A 117 1.05 7.15 9.85
C MET A 117 0.98 8.17 11.00
N VAL A 118 0.03 8.05 11.93
CA VAL A 118 -0.12 8.98 13.07
C VAL A 118 1.13 9.01 13.96
N ASN A 119 1.89 7.90 14.00
CA ASN A 119 3.12 7.79 14.77
C ASN A 119 4.35 8.37 14.06
N LEU A 120 4.20 8.86 12.83
CA LEU A 120 5.29 9.48 12.07
C LEU A 120 5.51 10.93 12.53
N ALA A 121 6.78 11.34 12.52
CA ALA A 121 7.19 12.68 12.91
C ALA A 121 6.91 13.69 11.79
N LYS A 122 6.29 14.82 12.13
CA LYS A 122 5.87 15.85 11.14
C LYS A 122 7.01 16.69 10.59
N ASP A 123 8.13 16.76 11.32
CA ASP A 123 9.35 17.49 10.98
C ASP A 123 10.31 16.67 10.09
N LYS A 124 9.94 15.44 9.75
CA LYS A 124 10.71 14.55 8.88
C LYS A 124 10.14 14.47 7.48
N GLN A 125 11.01 14.02 6.57
CA GLN A 125 10.73 13.88 5.16
C GLN A 125 10.73 12.40 4.77
N TYR A 126 9.82 12.02 3.89
CA TYR A 126 9.50 10.62 3.63
C TYR A 126 9.61 10.27 2.15
N VAL A 127 10.32 9.18 1.85
CA VAL A 127 10.24 8.48 0.57
C VAL A 127 9.36 7.26 0.77
N ILE A 128 8.29 7.16 0.00
CA ILE A 128 7.37 6.02 0.08
C ILE A 128 7.53 5.15 -1.15
N HIS A 129 7.66 3.84 -0.96
CA HIS A 129 7.67 2.88 -2.04
C HIS A 129 6.69 1.73 -1.84
N CYS A 130 6.43 1.05 -2.94
CA CYS A 130 5.71 -0.22 -2.93
C CYS A 130 6.29 -1.14 -4.01
N ARG A 131 5.49 -2.06 -4.57
CA ARG A 131 5.93 -2.94 -5.67
C ARG A 131 6.29 -2.16 -6.95
N SER A 132 5.40 -1.30 -7.45
CA SER A 132 5.51 -0.66 -8.77
C SER A 132 5.33 0.86 -8.79
N GLY A 133 5.00 1.48 -7.66
CA GLY A 133 4.73 2.92 -7.53
C GLY A 133 3.23 3.29 -7.39
N LYS A 134 2.30 2.38 -7.70
CA LYS A 134 0.85 2.67 -7.62
C LYS A 134 0.36 2.92 -6.18
N ARG A 135 0.68 2.00 -5.25
CA ARG A 135 0.31 2.11 -3.82
C ARG A 135 1.02 3.26 -3.11
N SER A 136 2.29 3.51 -3.42
CA SER A 136 3.07 4.58 -2.78
C SER A 136 2.56 5.97 -3.13
N ARG A 137 2.02 6.18 -4.34
CA ARG A 137 1.35 7.44 -4.71
C ARG A 137 0.17 7.74 -3.79
N VAL A 138 -0.58 6.71 -3.39
CA VAL A 138 -1.74 6.85 -2.50
C VAL A 138 -1.29 7.19 -1.10
N ALA A 139 -0.33 6.45 -0.56
CA ALA A 139 0.24 6.74 0.74
C ALA A 139 0.83 8.16 0.79
N ALA A 140 1.54 8.59 -0.24
CA ALA A 140 2.12 9.93 -0.30
C ALA A 140 1.03 11.02 -0.38
N LEU A 141 -0.06 10.76 -1.09
CA LEU A 141 -1.24 11.63 -1.07
C LEU A 141 -1.86 11.73 0.33
N LEU A 142 -2.08 10.59 1.00
CA LEU A 142 -2.63 10.56 2.36
C LEU A 142 -1.74 11.33 3.34
N MET A 143 -0.43 11.15 3.24
CA MET A 143 0.55 11.88 4.04
C MET A 143 0.50 13.39 3.75
N SER A 144 0.48 13.79 2.48
CA SER A 144 0.42 15.20 2.08
C SER A 144 -0.86 15.90 2.56
N GLN A 145 -2.01 15.22 2.50
CA GLN A 145 -3.29 15.73 3.03
C GLN A 145 -3.25 16.00 4.54
N GLN A 146 -2.35 15.33 5.26
CA GLN A 146 -2.14 15.52 6.69
C GLN A 146 -0.96 16.46 6.99
N GLY A 147 -0.35 17.08 5.97
CA GLY A 147 0.76 18.02 6.15
C GLY A 147 2.13 17.37 6.37
N TYR A 148 2.30 16.09 6.04
CA TYR A 148 3.63 15.47 5.99
C TYR A 148 4.33 15.79 4.65
N GLU A 149 5.65 15.93 4.68
CA GLU A 149 6.46 16.00 3.46
C GLU A 149 6.79 14.59 2.96
N ALA A 150 6.07 14.13 1.93
CA ALA A 150 6.24 12.80 1.37
C ALA A 150 6.32 12.81 -0.15
N VAL A 151 7.21 11.97 -0.69
CA VAL A 151 7.33 11.71 -2.13
C VAL A 151 7.10 10.23 -2.43
N SER A 152 6.51 9.93 -3.58
CA SER A 152 6.34 8.55 -4.04
C SER A 152 7.49 8.13 -4.97
N MET A 153 8.09 6.98 -4.70
CA MET A 153 9.13 6.39 -5.55
C MET A 153 8.51 5.68 -6.77
N GLN A 154 8.71 6.25 -7.95
CA GLN A 154 8.23 5.72 -9.21
C GLN A 154 8.93 4.40 -9.56
N GLY A 155 8.16 3.41 -10.03
CA GLY A 155 8.67 2.09 -10.37
C GLY A 155 8.85 1.15 -9.17
N GLY A 156 8.72 1.65 -7.94
CA GLY A 156 8.79 0.88 -6.71
C GLY A 156 10.06 0.02 -6.59
N ILE A 157 9.98 -1.05 -5.81
CA ILE A 157 11.08 -2.00 -5.61
C ILE A 157 11.43 -2.81 -6.88
N ILE A 158 10.51 -2.90 -7.85
CA ILE A 158 10.77 -3.55 -9.16
C ILE A 158 11.92 -2.84 -9.89
N LYS A 159 11.89 -1.50 -9.93
CA LYS A 159 12.93 -0.71 -10.61
C LYS A 159 14.12 -0.38 -9.73
N TRP A 160 14.09 -0.73 -8.45
CA TRP A 160 15.18 -0.44 -7.51
C TRP A 160 16.44 -1.22 -7.88
N PRO A 161 17.53 -0.56 -8.31
CA PRO A 161 18.74 -1.23 -8.79
C PRO A 161 19.77 -1.48 -7.67
N PHE A 162 19.52 -0.98 -6.47
CA PHE A 162 20.43 -1.08 -5.32
C PHE A 162 20.12 -2.31 -4.46
N GLU A 163 20.80 -2.38 -3.31
CA GLU A 163 20.66 -3.47 -2.35
C GLU A 163 19.21 -3.71 -1.94
N LYS A 164 18.88 -5.00 -1.77
CA LYS A 164 17.62 -5.53 -1.26
C LYS A 164 17.96 -6.63 -0.25
N LYS A 165 17.11 -6.81 0.75
CA LYS A 165 17.25 -7.80 1.81
C LYS A 165 15.95 -8.61 1.93
N GLY A 166 16.03 -9.87 2.29
CA GLY A 166 14.84 -10.71 2.50
C GLY A 166 15.18 -12.18 2.41
N LEU A 167 14.16 -13.03 2.56
CA LEU A 167 14.30 -14.49 2.48
C LEU A 167 14.89 -14.93 1.13
N SER A 168 14.52 -14.25 0.04
CA SER A 168 14.98 -14.56 -1.32
C SER A 168 16.46 -14.24 -1.59
N VAL A 169 17.15 -13.52 -0.69
CA VAL A 169 18.57 -13.15 -0.82
C VAL A 169 19.50 -14.19 -0.16
N ARG A 170 18.96 -15.12 0.65
CA ARG A 170 19.74 -16.23 1.21
C ARG A 170 19.80 -17.39 0.21
N ASN A 171 20.99 -17.61 -0.37
CA ASN A 171 21.29 -18.65 -1.36
C ASN A 171 20.66 -20.03 -1.05
N GLY A 172 19.59 -20.36 -1.77
CA GLY A 172 18.97 -21.68 -1.87
C GLY A 172 17.92 -21.66 -2.98
N PRO A 173 17.70 -22.76 -3.72
CA PRO A 173 16.67 -22.77 -4.76
C PRO A 173 15.31 -22.49 -4.12
N LEU A 174 14.59 -21.54 -4.72
CA LEU A 174 13.23 -21.20 -4.31
C LEU A 174 12.40 -22.49 -4.26
N PRO A 175 11.63 -22.76 -3.19
CA PRO A 175 10.63 -23.80 -3.23
C PRO A 175 9.70 -23.54 -4.42
N ASN A 176 9.40 -24.60 -5.17
CA ASN A 176 8.73 -24.63 -6.47
C ASN A 176 7.25 -24.13 -6.46
N ARG A 177 6.87 -23.26 -5.52
CA ARG A 177 5.50 -22.82 -5.25
C ARG A 177 5.14 -21.47 -5.85
N TYR A 178 6.12 -20.70 -6.36
CA TYR A 178 5.90 -19.35 -6.90
C TYR A 178 6.06 -19.28 -8.43
N ARG A 179 5.25 -20.05 -9.16
CA ARG A 179 4.94 -19.70 -10.55
C ARG A 179 3.71 -18.82 -10.54
N TYR A 180 3.89 -17.51 -10.67
CA TYR A 180 2.81 -16.62 -11.10
C TYR A 180 2.29 -17.14 -12.45
N SER A 181 1.10 -17.73 -12.44
CA SER A 181 0.34 -18.00 -13.65
C SER A 181 -0.13 -16.65 -14.20
N ASN A 182 0.60 -16.12 -15.18
CA ASN A 182 0.10 -15.06 -16.04
C ASN A 182 -1.11 -15.62 -16.81
N PRO A 183 -2.34 -15.11 -16.62
CA PRO A 183 -3.43 -15.46 -17.53
C PRO A 183 -3.19 -14.75 -18.86
N LYS A 184 -3.29 -15.49 -19.96
CA LYS A 184 -3.45 -14.97 -21.31
C LYS A 184 -4.79 -14.27 -21.47
#